data_AF-A0A935CZJ2-F1
#
_entry.id   AF-A0A935CZJ2-F1
#
_cell.length_a   1.000
_cell.length_b   1.000
_cell.length_c   1.000
_cell.angle_alpha   90.00
_cell.angle_beta   90.00
_cell.angle_gamma   90.00
#
_symmetry.space_group_name_H-M   'P 1'
#
loop_
_entity.id
_entity.type
_entity.pdbx_description
1 polymer ?
#
loop_
_entity_poly.entity_id
_entity_poly.type
_entity_poly.pdbx_seq_one_letter_code
_entity_poly.pdbx_strand_id
1 'polypeptide(L)'
;MNTIIKILQGCLLVSISVLISCQSKHSKAYIENDVASPADSFEMKDDQNIQTDTVSKYSMVSDDGFFLMDNSGNKIYEIFPYDNGPDYVSEGLQRIIKDGKIGYGDPILGKVIIQPIYSCAYPFENGRANVSIDCTTITDGEHSIWESKEWMYIDKNGNKVED
;
A
#
# COMPACT_ATOMS: atom_id res chain seq x y z
N MET A 1 71.54 10.94 -3.29
CA MET A 1 71.71 10.06 -4.47
C MET A 1 70.35 9.49 -4.84
N ASN A 2 69.85 9.97 -5.98
CA ASN A 2 69.00 9.31 -6.98
C ASN A 2 67.78 8.48 -6.55
N THR A 3 66.61 9.11 -6.69
CA THR A 3 65.53 8.78 -7.66
C THR A 3 65.51 7.37 -8.25
N ILE A 4 64.34 6.72 -8.28
CA ILE A 4 63.64 6.28 -9.51
C ILE A 4 62.27 5.67 -9.14
N ILE A 5 61.22 6.41 -9.51
CA ILE A 5 59.88 5.90 -9.80
C ILE A 5 59.97 5.17 -11.14
N LYS A 6 59.56 3.90 -11.21
CA LYS A 6 59.28 3.22 -12.47
C LYS A 6 57.85 2.70 -12.48
N ILE A 7 57.03 3.51 -13.14
CA ILE A 7 55.81 3.13 -13.84
C ILE A 7 56.19 2.05 -14.87
N LEU A 8 55.47 0.93 -14.91
CA LEU A 8 55.26 0.20 -16.16
C LEU A 8 53.79 0.31 -16.52
N GLN A 9 53.53 1.10 -17.56
CA GLN A 9 52.30 1.09 -18.32
C GLN A 9 52.18 -0.25 -19.06
N GLY A 10 51.06 -0.91 -18.89
CA GLY A 10 50.44 -1.75 -19.91
C GLY A 10 49.07 -1.17 -20.22
N CYS A 11 49.03 -0.17 -21.10
CA CYS A 11 47.81 0.46 -21.58
C CYS A 11 47.58 0.01 -23.02
N LEU A 12 46.48 -0.68 -23.30
CA LEU A 12 45.65 -0.55 -24.51
C LEU A 12 44.33 -1.30 -24.25
N LEU A 13 43.26 -0.59 -23.86
CA LEU A 13 42.05 -0.30 -24.67
C LEU A 13 41.36 -1.60 -25.12
N VAL A 14 40.12 -1.91 -24.67
CA VAL A 14 38.88 -1.29 -25.17
C VAL A 14 37.79 -1.24 -24.08
N SER A 15 37.05 -0.14 -24.10
CA SER A 15 35.78 0.20 -23.45
C SER A 15 34.81 -0.95 -23.13
N ILE A 16 34.14 -0.87 -21.97
CA ILE A 16 32.69 -0.75 -21.82
C ILE A 16 32.36 -0.55 -20.33
N SER A 17 31.64 0.53 -20.06
CA SER A 17 31.00 0.86 -18.80
C SER A 17 30.00 -0.24 -18.42
N VAL A 18 30.11 -0.86 -17.25
CA VAL A 18 28.95 -1.51 -16.60
C VAL A 18 28.93 -1.11 -15.13
N LEU A 19 28.00 -0.20 -14.87
CA LEU A 19 27.50 0.22 -13.58
C LEU A 19 26.82 -0.94 -12.86
N ILE A 20 26.95 -0.95 -11.53
CA ILE A 20 25.92 -1.27 -10.52
C ILE A 20 24.92 -2.36 -10.89
N SER A 21 25.00 -3.50 -10.20
CA SER A 21 23.81 -4.32 -9.94
C SER A 21 23.66 -4.58 -8.44
N CYS A 22 23.41 -3.50 -7.68
CA CYS A 22 22.55 -3.63 -6.51
C CYS A 22 21.14 -3.79 -7.09
N GLN A 23 20.58 -5.00 -7.08
CA GLN A 23 19.19 -5.16 -7.50
C GLN A 23 18.29 -4.56 -6.43
N SER A 24 18.01 -3.26 -6.58
CA SER A 24 16.83 -2.64 -5.98
C SER A 24 15.62 -3.35 -6.56
N LYS A 25 15.02 -4.26 -5.80
CA LYS A 25 13.64 -4.67 -6.04
C LYS A 25 12.80 -3.42 -5.84
N HIS A 26 12.42 -2.77 -6.93
CA HIS A 26 11.53 -1.63 -6.92
C HIS A 26 10.14 -2.11 -6.49
N SER A 27 9.87 -2.15 -5.18
CA SER A 27 8.50 -2.11 -4.69
C SER A 27 7.98 -0.70 -4.97
N LYS A 28 6.99 -0.58 -5.87
CA LYS A 28 6.28 0.68 -6.08
C LYS A 28 5.54 1.02 -4.78
N ALA A 29 5.99 2.05 -4.09
CA ALA A 29 5.22 2.68 -3.02
C ALA A 29 4.23 3.64 -3.69
N TYR A 30 2.94 3.49 -3.40
CA TYR A 30 1.91 4.41 -3.83
C TYR A 30 1.52 5.25 -2.61
N ILE A 31 1.71 6.56 -2.71
CA ILE A 31 1.15 7.53 -1.76
C ILE A 31 0.22 8.40 -2.60
N GLU A 32 -1.08 8.13 -2.53
CA GLU A 32 -2.07 9.05 -3.10
C GLU A 32 -2.49 10.01 -1.99
N ASN A 33 -1.88 11.19 -2.00
CA ASN A 33 -2.33 12.35 -1.24
C ASN A 33 -2.04 13.59 -2.10
N ASP A 34 -2.77 13.73 -3.20
CA ASP A 34 -2.97 15.02 -3.85
C ASP A 34 -4.41 15.07 -4.36
N VAL A 35 -5.21 15.96 -3.76
CA VAL A 35 -6.49 16.37 -4.35
C VAL A 35 -6.15 17.22 -5.57
N ALA A 36 -5.98 16.59 -6.73
CA ALA A 36 -5.72 17.30 -7.98
C ALA A 36 -6.66 16.79 -9.09
N SER A 37 -7.61 17.65 -9.44
CA SER A 37 -8.42 17.57 -10.66
C SER A 37 -7.50 17.56 -11.90
N PRO A 38 -7.87 16.87 -13.01
CA PRO A 38 -6.96 16.69 -14.14
C PRO A 38 -6.85 17.96 -14.99
N ALA A 39 -5.70 18.06 -15.66
CA ALA A 39 -5.28 19.08 -16.63
C ALA A 39 -4.73 20.38 -16.02
N ASP A 40 -3.40 20.44 -15.88
CA ASP A 40 -2.59 21.37 -16.65
C ASP A 40 -1.10 21.02 -16.52
N SER A 41 -0.40 21.02 -17.66
CA SER A 41 1.04 20.82 -17.75
C SER A 41 1.77 21.96 -17.03
N PHE A 42 2.45 21.68 -15.92
CA PHE A 42 3.31 22.65 -15.26
C PHE A 42 4.79 22.29 -15.42
N GLU A 43 5.51 23.16 -16.11
CA GLU A 43 6.96 23.09 -16.33
C GLU A 43 7.71 23.09 -14.99
N MET A 44 8.71 22.21 -14.88
CA MET A 44 9.60 22.14 -13.72
C MET A 44 10.46 23.40 -13.67
N LYS A 45 10.25 24.26 -12.68
CA LYS A 45 11.19 25.33 -12.32
C LYS A 45 12.03 24.89 -11.13
N ASP A 46 13.33 24.86 -11.39
CA ASP A 46 14.41 24.64 -10.42
C ASP A 46 14.30 25.57 -9.21
N ASP A 47 14.67 25.00 -8.07
CA ASP A 47 15.05 25.65 -6.82
C ASP A 47 13.96 26.48 -6.09
N GLN A 48 13.13 25.78 -5.32
CA GLN A 48 12.78 26.21 -3.96
C GLN A 48 12.75 24.96 -3.07
N ASN A 49 13.67 24.94 -2.11
CA ASN A 49 13.72 24.08 -0.94
C ASN A 49 12.33 23.87 -0.28
N ILE A 50 11.62 22.81 -0.66
CA ILE A 50 10.50 22.26 0.10
C ILE A 50 11.03 21.06 0.88
N GLN A 51 11.71 21.34 1.99
CA GLN A 51 11.86 20.37 3.07
C GLN A 51 10.49 20.21 3.74
N THR A 52 9.66 19.34 3.16
CA THR A 52 8.63 18.66 3.92
C THR A 52 8.82 17.17 3.69
N ASP A 53 9.97 16.66 4.14
CA ASP A 53 10.16 15.23 4.42
C ASP A 53 9.27 14.87 5.60
N THR A 54 7.95 14.86 5.37
CA THR A 54 7.06 14.06 6.22
C THR A 54 7.43 12.62 5.88
N VAL A 55 8.43 12.08 6.59
CA VAL A 55 8.74 10.65 6.52
C VAL A 55 7.45 9.95 6.95
N SER A 56 6.71 9.42 5.98
CA SER A 56 5.49 8.69 6.27
C SER A 56 5.89 7.56 7.23
N LYS A 57 5.26 7.51 8.41
CA LYS A 57 5.56 6.50 9.43
C LYS A 57 5.34 5.08 8.88
N TYR A 58 4.49 4.99 7.87
CA TYR A 58 4.10 3.76 7.21
C TYR A 58 4.24 3.92 5.70
N SER A 59 4.42 2.78 5.03
CA SER A 59 4.45 2.66 3.57
C SER A 59 3.60 1.48 3.14
N MET A 60 2.98 1.58 1.97
CA MET A 60 2.31 0.45 1.34
C MET A 60 3.26 -0.24 0.35
N VAL A 61 3.33 -1.56 0.43
CA VAL A 61 4.19 -2.37 -0.46
C VAL A 61 3.41 -3.53 -1.05
N SER A 62 3.65 -3.75 -2.35
CA SER A 62 3.21 -4.91 -3.10
C SER A 62 4.34 -5.94 -3.16
N ASP A 63 4.10 -7.13 -2.62
CA ASP A 63 4.96 -8.32 -2.75
C ASP A 63 4.09 -9.54 -3.15
N ASP A 64 3.89 -10.49 -2.23
CA ASP A 64 2.92 -11.59 -2.32
C ASP A 64 1.47 -11.16 -2.02
N GLY A 65 1.28 -9.89 -1.69
CA GLY A 65 0.04 -9.22 -1.35
C GLY A 65 0.31 -7.74 -1.12
N PHE A 66 -0.70 -7.00 -0.65
CA PHE A 66 -0.56 -5.60 -0.29
C PHE A 66 -0.40 -5.48 1.22
N PHE A 67 0.62 -4.80 1.70
CA PHE A 67 0.88 -4.67 3.13
C PHE A 67 1.11 -3.23 3.54
N LEU A 68 0.58 -2.86 4.70
CA LEU A 68 1.07 -1.70 5.43
C LEU A 68 2.33 -2.11 6.19
N MET A 69 3.42 -1.37 6.01
CA MET A 69 4.68 -1.61 6.70
C MET A 69 5.13 -0.38 7.50
N ASP A 70 5.77 -0.62 8.64
CA ASP A 70 6.47 0.43 9.37
C ASP A 70 7.87 0.74 8.80
N ASN A 71 8.49 1.79 9.31
CA ASN A 71 9.84 2.21 8.90
C ASN A 71 10.96 1.22 9.26
N SER A 72 10.67 0.19 10.06
CA SER A 72 11.61 -0.90 10.35
C SER A 72 11.44 -2.08 9.38
N GLY A 73 10.49 -1.99 8.43
CA GLY A 73 10.16 -3.04 7.47
C GLY A 73 9.24 -4.12 8.02
N ASN A 74 8.58 -3.89 9.18
CA ASN A 74 7.63 -4.86 9.71
C ASN A 74 6.29 -4.71 9.00
N LYS A 75 5.75 -5.83 8.47
CA LYS A 75 4.37 -5.92 7.99
C LYS A 75 3.41 -5.79 9.18
N ILE A 76 2.62 -4.71 9.20
CA ILE A 76 1.65 -4.43 10.25
C ILE A 76 0.35 -5.21 10.01
N TYR A 77 -0.21 -5.09 8.80
CA TYR A 77 -1.33 -5.90 8.34
C TYR A 77 -1.34 -6.01 6.81
N GLU A 78 -2.05 -7.01 6.31
CA GLU A 78 -2.34 -7.18 4.88
C GLU A 78 -3.60 -6.39 4.52
N ILE A 79 -3.56 -5.68 3.40
CA ILE A 79 -4.65 -4.87 2.85
C ILE A 79 -5.48 -5.77 1.93
N PHE A 80 -6.79 -5.66 2.04
CA PHE A 80 -7.71 -6.39 1.17
C PHE A 80 -7.43 -6.05 -0.31
N PRO A 81 -7.34 -7.02 -1.23
CA PRO A 81 -7.17 -6.73 -2.65
C PRO A 81 -8.51 -6.31 -3.28
N TYR A 82 -8.51 -5.23 -4.03
CA TYR A 82 -9.68 -4.73 -4.77
C TYR A 82 -9.26 -4.17 -6.13
N ASP A 83 -9.99 -4.54 -7.18
CA ASP A 83 -9.75 -4.10 -8.56
C ASP A 83 -8.27 -4.18 -9.01
N ASN A 84 -7.66 -5.36 -8.83
CA ASN A 84 -6.25 -5.64 -9.15
C ASN A 84 -5.22 -4.79 -8.37
N GLY A 85 -5.65 -4.11 -7.30
CA GLY A 85 -4.83 -3.26 -6.45
C GLY A 85 -5.11 -3.46 -4.96
N PRO A 86 -4.47 -2.66 -4.10
CA PRO A 86 -4.88 -2.53 -2.71
C PRO A 86 -6.24 -1.84 -2.64
N ASP A 87 -7.08 -2.27 -1.71
CA ASP A 87 -8.32 -1.58 -1.40
C ASP A 87 -8.07 -0.11 -1.00
N TYR A 88 -9.09 0.72 -1.19
CA TYR A 88 -9.03 2.16 -0.91
C TYR A 88 -9.47 2.48 0.52
N VAL A 89 -8.99 3.59 1.07
CA VAL A 89 -9.40 4.05 2.40
C VAL A 89 -10.79 4.67 2.29
N SER A 90 -11.75 4.19 3.08
CA SER A 90 -13.10 4.77 3.16
C SER A 90 -13.38 5.30 4.55
N GLU A 91 -13.73 6.59 4.60
CA GLU A 91 -13.98 7.36 5.83
C GLU A 91 -12.94 7.16 6.95
N GLY A 92 -11.67 7.02 6.56
CA GLY A 92 -10.52 6.87 7.47
C GLY A 92 -10.15 5.42 7.82
N LEU A 93 -10.89 4.42 7.35
CA LEU A 93 -10.60 3.00 7.58
C LEU A 93 -10.38 2.24 6.26
N GLN A 94 -9.47 1.27 6.31
CA GLN A 94 -9.10 0.39 5.20
C GLN A 94 -9.54 -1.04 5.52
N ARG A 95 -10.11 -1.78 4.56
CA ARG A 95 -10.32 -3.22 4.76
C ARG A 95 -8.98 -3.95 4.78
N ILE A 96 -8.80 -4.79 5.78
CA ILE A 96 -7.60 -5.60 5.98
C ILE A 96 -7.97 -7.07 5.99
N ILE A 97 -7.05 -7.95 5.62
CA ILE A 97 -7.28 -9.39 5.57
C ILE A 97 -6.32 -10.14 6.49
N LYS A 98 -6.83 -11.20 7.12
CA LYS A 98 -6.02 -12.19 7.82
C LYS A 98 -6.76 -13.53 7.82
N ASP A 99 -6.07 -14.60 7.44
CA ASP A 99 -6.62 -15.96 7.43
C ASP A 99 -7.96 -16.07 6.66
N GLY A 100 -8.09 -15.32 5.56
CA GLY A 100 -9.30 -15.28 4.73
C GLY A 100 -10.47 -14.50 5.33
N LYS A 101 -10.28 -13.82 6.48
CA LYS A 101 -11.26 -12.97 7.14
C LYS A 101 -10.93 -11.51 6.96
N ILE A 102 -11.96 -10.67 6.90
CA ILE A 102 -11.85 -9.23 6.68
C ILE A 102 -12.11 -8.49 7.99
N GLY A 103 -11.30 -7.46 8.23
CA GLY A 103 -11.42 -6.49 9.32
C GLY A 103 -11.15 -5.09 8.81
N TYR A 104 -10.89 -4.15 9.72
CA TYR A 104 -10.63 -2.75 9.37
C TYR A 104 -9.44 -2.18 10.14
N GLY A 105 -8.55 -1.50 9.41
CA GLY A 105 -7.37 -0.83 9.94
C GLY A 105 -7.39 0.68 9.68
N ASP A 106 -6.78 1.44 10.59
CA ASP A 106 -6.45 2.84 10.41
C ASP A 106 -5.03 2.93 9.81
N PRO A 107 -4.89 3.37 8.54
CA PRO A 107 -3.60 3.44 7.86
C PRO A 107 -2.71 4.58 8.36
N ILE A 108 -3.28 5.63 8.96
CA ILE A 108 -2.52 6.76 9.52
C ILE A 108 -1.88 6.38 10.85
N LEU A 109 -2.62 5.66 11.69
CA LEU A 109 -2.13 5.17 12.97
C LEU A 109 -1.38 3.84 12.85
N GLY A 110 -1.57 3.10 11.76
CA GLY A 110 -1.06 1.74 11.57
C GLY A 110 -1.62 0.79 12.61
N LYS A 111 -2.94 0.87 12.86
CA LYS A 111 -3.62 0.09 13.90
C LYS A 111 -4.77 -0.70 13.31
N VAL A 112 -4.94 -1.94 13.76
CA VAL A 112 -6.18 -2.67 13.54
C VAL A 112 -7.23 -2.10 14.49
N ILE A 113 -8.33 -1.59 13.93
CA ILE A 113 -9.45 -1.03 14.69
C ILE A 113 -10.51 -2.11 14.92
N ILE A 114 -10.80 -2.89 13.89
CA ILE A 114 -11.75 -4.00 13.94
C ILE A 114 -11.02 -5.25 13.46
N GLN A 115 -10.97 -6.27 14.32
CA GLN A 115 -10.24 -7.50 14.04
C GLN A 115 -10.81 -8.22 12.81
N PRO A 116 -9.97 -8.90 11.99
CA PRO A 116 -10.46 -9.68 10.86
C PRO A 116 -11.26 -10.89 11.33
N ILE A 117 -12.59 -10.77 11.27
CA ILE A 117 -13.53 -11.82 11.70
C ILE A 117 -14.67 -12.06 10.70
N TYR A 118 -14.86 -11.14 9.75
CA TYR A 118 -15.96 -11.22 8.79
C TYR A 118 -15.55 -12.03 7.56
N SER A 119 -16.49 -12.78 6.99
CA SER A 119 -16.28 -13.49 5.73
C SER A 119 -16.45 -12.57 4.52
N CYS A 120 -17.30 -11.55 4.66
CA CYS A 120 -17.46 -10.48 3.69
C CYS A 120 -17.71 -9.16 4.41
N ALA A 121 -17.19 -8.08 3.85
CA ALA A 121 -17.22 -6.76 4.48
C ALA A 121 -17.08 -5.66 3.43
N TYR A 122 -18.05 -4.76 3.40
CA TYR A 122 -18.04 -3.59 2.52
C TYR A 122 -17.28 -2.42 3.17
N PRO A 123 -16.80 -1.45 2.37
CA PRO A 123 -16.24 -0.20 2.88
C PRO A 123 -17.23 0.55 3.77
N PHE A 124 -16.70 1.45 4.62
CA PHE A 124 -17.55 2.34 5.41
C PHE A 124 -18.20 3.39 4.52
N GLU A 125 -19.50 3.60 4.71
CA GLU A 125 -20.29 4.65 4.08
C GLU A 125 -21.32 5.18 5.09
N ASN A 126 -21.43 6.50 5.22
CA ASN A 126 -22.29 7.16 6.19
C ASN A 126 -22.04 6.69 7.63
N GLY A 127 -20.77 6.48 8.00
CA GLY A 127 -20.37 6.09 9.35
C GLY A 127 -20.60 4.62 9.71
N ARG A 128 -21.09 3.79 8.78
CA ARG A 128 -21.35 2.36 9.00
C ARG A 128 -20.82 1.49 7.87
N ALA A 129 -20.58 0.21 8.14
CA ALA A 129 -20.21 -0.77 7.13
C ALA A 129 -21.13 -1.99 7.19
N ASN A 130 -21.50 -2.54 6.03
CA ASN A 130 -22.28 -3.76 5.94
C ASN A 130 -21.34 -4.98 5.91
N VAL A 131 -21.51 -5.90 6.85
CA VAL A 131 -20.61 -7.04 7.07
C VAL A 131 -21.40 -8.32 7.33
N SER A 132 -20.77 -9.46 7.10
CA SER A 132 -21.31 -10.73 7.57
C SER A 132 -20.21 -11.75 7.88
N ILE A 133 -20.51 -12.63 8.84
CA ILE A 133 -19.64 -13.74 9.25
C ILE A 133 -19.77 -14.96 8.35
N ASP A 134 -20.80 -15.03 7.51
CA ASP A 134 -21.05 -16.15 6.59
C ASP A 134 -21.55 -15.62 5.24
N CYS A 135 -20.76 -15.81 4.19
CA CYS A 135 -21.06 -15.27 2.87
C CYS A 135 -20.63 -16.25 1.78
N THR A 136 -21.35 -16.22 0.66
CA THR A 136 -21.00 -16.94 -0.56
C THR A 136 -20.60 -15.94 -1.63
N THR A 137 -19.48 -16.19 -2.30
CA THR A 137 -19.11 -15.42 -3.50
C THR A 137 -19.88 -15.96 -4.69
N ILE A 138 -20.71 -15.12 -5.30
CA ILE A 138 -21.40 -15.41 -6.56
C ILE A 138 -20.63 -14.70 -7.67
N THR A 139 -20.30 -15.42 -8.74
CA THR A 139 -19.65 -14.86 -9.91
C THR A 139 -20.44 -15.16 -11.17
N ASP A 140 -20.45 -14.21 -12.10
CA ASP A 140 -20.93 -14.39 -13.47
C ASP A 140 -19.77 -14.57 -14.47
N GLY A 141 -18.53 -14.61 -13.98
CA GLY A 141 -17.30 -14.70 -14.75
C GLY A 141 -16.53 -13.38 -14.86
N GLU A 142 -17.24 -12.25 -14.93
CA GLU A 142 -16.62 -10.90 -15.02
C GLU A 142 -16.67 -10.16 -13.68
N HIS A 143 -17.74 -10.38 -12.92
CA HIS A 143 -17.98 -9.77 -11.63
C HIS A 143 -18.13 -10.84 -10.55
N SER A 144 -17.80 -10.46 -9.33
CA SER A 144 -18.03 -11.25 -8.13
C SER A 144 -18.74 -10.38 -7.10
N ILE A 145 -19.83 -10.91 -6.54
CA ILE A 145 -20.57 -10.29 -5.45
C ILE A 145 -20.58 -11.23 -4.24
N TRP A 146 -20.73 -10.66 -3.06
CA TRP A 146 -20.99 -11.44 -1.85
C TRP A 146 -22.49 -11.50 -1.58
N GLU A 147 -22.99 -12.70 -1.32
CA GLU A 147 -24.35 -12.93 -0.83
C GLU A 147 -24.27 -13.47 0.60
N SER A 148 -25.15 -12.96 1.47
CA SER A 148 -25.35 -13.46 2.82
C SER A 148 -26.80 -13.31 3.24
N LYS A 149 -27.25 -14.20 4.13
CA LYS A 149 -28.56 -14.10 4.81
C LYS A 149 -28.47 -13.32 6.14
N GLU A 150 -27.26 -13.13 6.65
CA GLU A 150 -26.99 -12.60 8.00
C GLU A 150 -26.14 -11.32 7.88
N TRP A 151 -26.62 -10.38 7.06
CA TRP A 151 -26.01 -9.05 6.97
C TRP A 151 -26.28 -8.23 8.24
N MET A 152 -25.28 -7.45 8.65
CA MET A 152 -25.40 -6.51 9.76
C MET A 152 -24.57 -5.27 9.51
N TYR A 153 -25.02 -4.15 10.05
CA TYR A 153 -24.22 -2.93 10.07
C TYR A 153 -23.37 -2.85 11.34
N ILE A 154 -22.16 -2.33 11.17
CA ILE A 154 -21.28 -1.97 12.28
C ILE A 154 -20.86 -0.51 12.18
N ASP A 155 -20.66 0.14 13.33
CA ASP A 155 -19.98 1.44 13.43
C ASP A 155 -18.45 1.29 13.26
N LYS A 156 -17.74 2.42 13.23
CA LYS A 156 -16.27 2.45 13.10
C LYS A 156 -15.50 1.83 14.27
N ASN A 157 -16.17 1.52 15.38
CA ASN A 157 -15.59 0.81 16.52
C ASN A 157 -15.92 -0.69 16.48
N GLY A 158 -16.69 -1.16 15.50
CA GLY A 158 -17.11 -2.55 15.36
C GLY A 158 -18.37 -2.91 16.15
N ASN A 159 -19.09 -1.93 16.71
CA ASN A 159 -20.36 -2.19 17.39
C ASN A 159 -21.46 -2.38 16.36
N LYS A 160 -22.31 -3.40 16.55
CA LYS A 160 -23.50 -3.59 15.72
C LYS A 160 -24.43 -2.37 15.87
N VAL A 161 -24.92 -1.85 14.75
CA VAL A 161 -25.91 -0.78 14.70
C VAL A 161 -27.15 -1.22 13.93
N GLU A 162 -28.27 -0.58 14.21
CA GLU A 162 -29.51 -0.78 13.46
C GLU A 162 -29.44 -0.07 12.10
N ASP A 163 -30.33 -0.51 11.21
CA ASP A 163 -30.46 0.01 9.85
C ASP A 163 -31.19 1.36 9.80
#